data_AF-W4HNE3-F1
#
_entry.id   AF-W4HNE3-F1
#
_cell.length_a   1.000
_cell.length_b   1.000
_cell.length_c   1.000
_cell.angle_alpha   90.00
_cell.angle_beta   90.00
_cell.angle_gamma   90.00
#
_symmetry.space_group_name_H-M   'P 1'
#
loop_
_entity.id
_entity.type
_entity.pdbx_description
1 polymer ?
#
loop_
_entity_poly.entity_id
_entity_poly.type
_entity_poly.pdbx_seq_one_letter_code
_entity_poly.pdbx_strand_id
1 'polypeptide(L)'
;MRLGAACLTLLLVGACTAQTQDQIARNAARSTVNRIVLERYPGVPVEPAIGCVIDNASAQQIYALAADSVTGPTASSAQIVAEIVQRPETLTCLAAEGLPALLRTGG
;
A
#
# COMPACT_ATOMS: atom_id res chain seq x y z
N MET A 1 -19.58 -16.35 35.28
CA MET A 1 -18.32 -15.64 34.93
C MET A 1 -17.41 -16.39 33.96
N ARG A 2 -17.57 -17.71 33.71
CA ARG A 2 -16.70 -18.48 32.78
C ARG A 2 -17.10 -18.41 31.29
N LEU A 3 -18.33 -18.03 30.98
CA LEU A 3 -18.82 -17.88 29.60
C LEU A 3 -18.31 -16.60 28.90
N GLY A 4 -18.01 -15.54 29.66
CA GLY A 4 -17.43 -14.30 29.11
C GLY A 4 -15.96 -14.44 28.71
N ALA A 5 -15.21 -15.28 29.44
CA ALA A 5 -13.78 -15.51 29.15
C ALA A 5 -13.59 -16.31 27.84
N ALA A 6 -14.43 -17.32 27.57
CA ALA A 6 -14.32 -18.16 26.38
C ALA A 6 -14.61 -17.39 25.08
N CYS A 7 -15.58 -16.47 25.11
CA CYS A 7 -15.95 -15.65 23.95
C CYS A 7 -14.86 -14.61 23.61
N LEU A 8 -14.20 -14.05 24.64
CA LEU A 8 -13.11 -13.11 24.46
C LEU A 8 -11.85 -13.76 23.86
N THR A 9 -11.55 -15.01 24.24
CA THR A 9 -10.43 -15.76 23.66
C THR A 9 -10.60 -16.08 22.18
N LEU A 10 -11.81 -16.39 21.70
CA LEU A 10 -12.05 -16.71 20.29
C LEU A 10 -11.90 -15.50 19.37
N LEU A 11 -12.28 -14.30 19.83
CA LEU A 11 -12.14 -13.06 19.07
C LEU A 11 -10.67 -12.65 18.87
N LEU A 12 -9.81 -12.93 19.86
CA LEU A 12 -8.38 -12.61 19.78
C LEU A 12 -7.63 -13.44 18.72
N VAL A 13 -8.03 -14.70 18.49
CA VAL A 13 -7.36 -15.55 17.48
C VAL A 13 -7.72 -15.12 16.05
N GLY A 14 -8.97 -14.70 15.81
CA GLY A 14 -9.40 -14.22 14.49
C GLY A 14 -8.82 -12.85 14.08
N ALA A 15 -8.48 -12.00 15.04
CA ALA A 15 -7.87 -10.70 14.75
C ALA A 15 -6.42 -10.82 14.26
N CYS A 16 -5.65 -11.80 14.77
CA CYS A 16 -4.26 -12.00 14.36
C CYS A 16 -4.14 -12.44 12.90
N THR A 17 -5.07 -13.27 12.42
CA THR A 17 -5.06 -13.75 11.03
C THR A 17 -5.41 -12.63 10.05
N ALA A 18 -6.43 -11.83 10.36
CA ALA A 18 -6.84 -10.70 9.52
C ALA A 18 -5.73 -9.64 9.39
N GLN A 19 -5.08 -9.28 10.50
CA GLN A 19 -3.94 -8.35 10.50
C GLN A 19 -2.79 -8.89 9.65
N THR A 20 -2.46 -10.18 9.79
CA THR A 20 -1.39 -10.81 9.02
C THR A 20 -1.70 -10.81 7.51
N GLN A 21 -2.95 -11.11 7.13
CA GLN A 21 -3.39 -11.08 5.73
C GLN A 21 -3.33 -9.68 5.12
N ASP A 22 -3.76 -8.64 5.86
CA ASP A 22 -3.66 -7.25 5.41
C ASP A 22 -2.20 -6.85 5.16
N GLN A 23 -1.28 -7.19 6.07
CA GLN A 23 0.15 -6.91 5.87
C GLN A 23 0.73 -7.63 4.65
N ILE A 24 0.35 -8.89 4.42
CA ILE A 24 0.76 -9.64 3.22
C ILE A 24 0.24 -8.95 1.96
N ALA A 25 -1.04 -8.56 1.93
CA ALA A 25 -1.64 -7.88 0.79
C ALA A 25 -0.98 -6.53 0.53
N ARG A 26 -0.68 -5.74 1.57
CA ARG A 26 0.05 -4.47 1.44
C ARG A 26 1.45 -4.67 0.88
N ASN A 27 2.18 -5.69 1.33
CA ASN A 27 3.51 -5.99 0.81
C ASN A 27 3.48 -6.42 -0.67
N ALA A 28 2.49 -7.23 -1.05
CA ALA A 28 2.27 -7.60 -2.45
C ALA A 28 1.90 -6.36 -3.30
N ALA A 29 1.00 -5.50 -2.80
CA ALA A 29 0.63 -4.26 -3.47
C ALA A 29 1.84 -3.31 -3.63
N ARG A 30 2.72 -3.20 -2.62
CA ARG A 30 3.98 -2.43 -2.72
C ARG A 30 4.82 -2.87 -3.92
N SER A 31 4.93 -4.17 -4.17
CA SER A 31 5.67 -4.71 -5.33
C SER A 31 5.08 -4.24 -6.67
N THR A 32 3.75 -4.26 -6.80
CA THR A 32 3.05 -3.76 -8.00
C THR A 32 3.24 -2.26 -8.19
N VAL A 33 3.00 -1.47 -7.13
CA VAL A 33 3.17 -0.01 -7.19
C VAL A 33 4.61 0.36 -7.50
N ASN A 34 5.59 -0.32 -6.90
CA ASN A 34 7.00 -0.09 -7.16
C ASN A 34 7.34 -0.24 -8.66
N ARG A 35 6.82 -1.30 -9.31
CA ARG A 35 7.04 -1.50 -10.75
C ARG A 35 6.43 -0.38 -11.59
N ILE A 36 5.18 0.01 -11.32
CA ILE A 36 4.52 1.13 -12.02
C ILE A 36 5.33 2.43 -11.90
N VAL A 37 5.82 2.73 -10.68
CA VAL A 37 6.52 3.98 -10.41
C VAL A 37 7.93 3.95 -11.02
N LEU A 38 8.67 2.84 -10.91
CA LEU A 38 10.01 2.70 -11.50
C LEU A 38 10.00 2.74 -13.02
N GLU A 39 8.97 2.21 -13.68
CA GLU A 39 8.79 2.34 -15.14
C GLU A 39 8.70 3.80 -15.57
N ARG A 40 8.11 4.67 -14.74
CA ARG A 40 7.95 6.09 -15.04
C ARG A 40 9.10 6.96 -14.55
N TYR A 41 9.70 6.61 -13.41
CA TYR A 41 10.73 7.39 -12.72
C TYR A 41 11.97 6.53 -12.43
N PRO A 42 12.71 6.10 -13.47
CA PRO A 42 13.88 5.27 -13.28
C PRO A 42 14.98 6.03 -12.53
N GLY A 43 15.61 5.37 -11.55
CA GLY A 43 16.73 5.93 -10.79
C GLY A 43 16.35 6.87 -9.65
N VAL A 44 15.06 6.97 -9.31
CA VAL A 44 14.55 7.83 -8.23
C VAL A 44 14.16 6.96 -7.02
N PRO A 45 14.51 7.32 -5.76
CA PRO A 45 14.08 6.61 -4.57
C PRO A 45 12.59 6.83 -4.31
N VAL A 46 11.79 5.85 -4.70
CA VAL A 46 10.34 5.97 -4.71
C VAL A 46 9.68 5.35 -3.49
N GLU A 47 10.45 4.69 -2.61
CA GLU A 47 9.96 4.03 -1.40
C GLU A 47 9.05 4.91 -0.53
N PRO A 48 9.39 6.18 -0.22
CA PRO A 48 8.51 7.05 0.57
C PRO A 48 7.20 7.36 -0.17
N ALA A 49 7.25 7.53 -1.49
CA ALA A 49 6.07 7.76 -2.32
C ALA A 49 5.17 6.51 -2.40
N ILE A 50 5.76 5.32 -2.51
CA ILE A 50 5.04 4.03 -2.43
C ILE A 50 4.37 3.89 -1.07
N GLY A 51 5.04 4.31 0.01
CA GLY A 51 4.48 4.44 1.36
C GLY A 51 3.16 5.20 1.35
N CYS A 52 3.19 6.45 0.87
CA CYS A 52 2.01 7.30 0.78
C CYS A 52 0.86 6.67 -0.01
N VAL A 53 1.14 6.01 -1.13
CA VAL A 53 0.10 5.34 -1.94
C VAL A 53 -0.54 4.19 -1.16
N ILE A 54 0.26 3.33 -0.52
CA ILE A 54 -0.24 2.14 0.17
C ILE A 54 -1.02 2.50 1.44
N ASP A 55 -0.58 3.54 2.14
CA ASP A 55 -1.20 3.96 3.40
C ASP A 55 -2.53 4.69 3.16
N ASN A 56 -2.70 5.31 2.00
CA ASN A 56 -3.94 5.99 1.60
C ASN A 56 -4.85 5.14 0.67
N ALA A 57 -4.47 3.90 0.35
CA ALA A 57 -5.28 3.00 -0.46
C ALA A 57 -6.41 2.35 0.37
N SER A 58 -7.56 2.10 -0.26
CA SER A 58 -8.61 1.28 0.37
C SER A 58 -8.21 -0.20 0.40
N ALA A 59 -8.83 -0.99 1.27
CA ALA A 59 -8.59 -2.44 1.31
C ALA A 59 -8.84 -3.11 -0.06
N GLN A 60 -9.90 -2.71 -0.77
CA GLN A 60 -10.21 -3.25 -2.10
C GLN A 60 -9.11 -2.90 -3.12
N GLN A 61 -8.59 -1.68 -3.09
CA GLN A 61 -7.49 -1.25 -3.95
C GLN A 61 -6.20 -2.00 -3.62
N ILE A 62 -5.90 -2.21 -2.33
CA ILE A 62 -4.76 -3.04 -1.90
C ILE A 62 -4.87 -4.45 -2.45
N TYR A 63 -6.03 -5.11 -2.31
CA TYR A 63 -6.21 -6.47 -2.85
C TYR A 63 -6.09 -6.52 -4.37
N ALA A 64 -6.64 -5.54 -5.09
CA ALA A 64 -6.51 -5.47 -6.54
C ALA A 64 -5.03 -5.33 -6.97
N LEU A 65 -4.30 -4.40 -6.36
CA LEU A 65 -2.87 -4.21 -6.64
C LEU A 65 -2.03 -5.43 -6.22
N ALA A 66 -2.39 -6.10 -5.13
CA ALA A 66 -1.73 -7.29 -4.64
C ALA A 66 -1.90 -8.48 -5.60
N ALA A 67 -3.07 -8.65 -6.20
CA ALA A 67 -3.33 -9.70 -7.19
C ALA A 67 -2.41 -9.57 -8.41
N ASP A 68 -2.14 -8.34 -8.83
CA ASP A 68 -1.24 -8.03 -9.96
C ASP A 68 0.25 -8.17 -9.61
N SER A 69 0.60 -8.45 -8.34
CA SER A 69 2.00 -8.60 -7.92
C SER A 69 2.69 -9.78 -8.62
N VAL A 70 1.94 -10.84 -8.93
CA VAL A 70 2.47 -12.05 -9.57
C VAL A 70 2.54 -11.89 -11.09
N THR A 71 1.47 -11.40 -11.72
CA THR A 71 1.36 -11.31 -13.18
C THR A 71 2.00 -10.06 -13.76
N GLY A 72 2.19 -9.02 -12.95
CA GLY A 72 2.67 -7.71 -13.40
C GLY A 72 1.56 -6.64 -13.39
N PRO A 73 1.94 -5.35 -13.31
CA PRO A 73 0.98 -4.26 -13.37
C PRO A 73 0.21 -4.24 -14.70
N THR A 74 -1.05 -3.83 -14.64
CA THR A 74 -1.93 -3.64 -15.79
C THR A 74 -2.35 -2.17 -15.92
N ALA A 75 -3.08 -1.84 -16.98
CA ALA A 75 -3.71 -0.52 -17.11
C ALA A 75 -4.65 -0.20 -15.94
N SER A 76 -5.35 -1.20 -15.41
CA SER A 76 -6.20 -1.04 -14.22
C SER A 76 -5.38 -0.72 -12.98
N SER A 77 -4.23 -1.36 -12.79
CA SER A 77 -3.34 -1.09 -11.66
C SER A 77 -2.82 0.35 -11.71
N ALA A 78 -2.44 0.83 -12.90
CA ALA A 78 -2.00 2.22 -13.10
C ALA A 78 -3.12 3.23 -12.82
N GLN A 79 -4.36 2.93 -13.22
CA GLN A 79 -5.53 3.75 -12.92
C GLN A 79 -5.81 3.82 -11.42
N ILE A 80 -5.78 2.67 -10.72
CA ILE A 80 -5.95 2.61 -9.26
C ILE A 80 -4.88 3.47 -8.56
N VAL A 81 -3.62 3.35 -8.95
CA VAL A 81 -2.54 4.18 -8.38
C VAL A 81 -2.79 5.67 -8.66
N ALA A 82 -3.19 6.03 -9.88
CA ALA A 82 -3.50 7.42 -10.22
C ALA A 82 -4.65 8.00 -9.38
N GLU A 83 -5.73 7.22 -9.17
CA GLU A 83 -6.84 7.60 -8.30
C GLU A 83 -6.39 7.83 -6.86
N ILE A 84 -5.52 6.97 -6.33
CA ILE A 84 -5.00 7.11 -4.96
C ILE A 84 -4.12 8.36 -4.85
N VAL A 85 -3.24 8.60 -5.82
CA VAL A 85 -2.34 9.77 -5.84
C VAL A 85 -3.11 11.08 -5.89
N GLN A 86 -4.27 11.12 -6.55
CA GLN A 86 -5.11 12.32 -6.65
C GLN A 86 -5.84 12.67 -5.33
N ARG A 87 -5.78 11.82 -4.30
CA ARG A 87 -6.41 12.09 -3.01
C ARG A 87 -5.66 13.18 -2.24
N PRO A 88 -6.35 14.10 -1.56
CA PRO A 88 -5.71 15.16 -0.77
C PRO A 88 -4.71 14.64 0.26
N GLU A 89 -5.04 13.55 0.94
CA GLU A 89 -4.21 12.93 1.98
C GLU A 89 -2.93 12.33 1.39
N THR A 90 -3.04 11.68 0.22
CA THR A 90 -1.88 11.15 -0.51
C THR A 90 -0.99 12.27 -1.00
N LEU A 91 -1.55 13.34 -1.58
CA LEU A 91 -0.77 14.51 -2.01
C LEU A 91 -0.04 15.17 -0.83
N THR A 92 -0.69 15.26 0.32
CA THR A 92 -0.09 15.80 1.54
C THR A 92 1.08 14.94 2.02
N CYS A 93 0.91 13.62 2.05
CA CYS A 93 1.99 12.68 2.37
C CYS A 93 3.14 12.77 1.36
N LEU A 94 2.83 12.84 0.07
CA LEU A 94 3.84 12.99 -0.98
C LEU A 94 4.62 14.29 -0.83
N ALA A 95 3.98 15.40 -0.46
CA ALA A 95 4.67 16.67 -0.19
C ALA A 95 5.60 16.59 1.04
N ALA A 96 5.17 15.90 2.09
CA ALA A 96 5.92 15.79 3.34
C ALA A 96 7.08 14.78 3.28
N GLU A 97 6.86 13.61 2.68
CA GLU A 97 7.77 12.46 2.75
C GLU A 97 8.32 12.08 1.37
N GLY A 98 7.47 12.12 0.34
CA GLY A 98 7.80 11.68 -1.01
C GLY A 98 8.77 12.62 -1.74
N LEU A 99 8.34 13.85 -1.98
CA LEU A 99 9.05 14.89 -2.72
C LEU A 99 10.43 15.21 -2.14
N PRO A 100 10.60 15.38 -0.81
CA PRO A 100 11.93 15.59 -0.24
C PRO A 100 12.92 14.46 -0.53
N ALA A 101 12.45 13.21 -0.62
CA ALA A 101 13.29 12.07 -0.99
C ALA A 101 13.74 12.12 -2.46
N LEU A 102 12.83 12.53 -3.38
CA LEU A 102 13.17 12.71 -4.80
C LEU A 102 14.18 13.85 -4.99
N LEU A 103 13.98 14.98 -4.30
CA LEU A 103 14.86 16.15 -4.42
C LEU A 103 16.26 15.91 -3.86
N ARG A 104 16.40 15.06 -2.84
CA ARG A 104 17.70 14.74 -2.24
C ARG A 104 18.58 13.86 -3.14
N THR A 105 17.99 13.13 -4.08
CA THR A 105 18.69 12.17 -4.94
C THR A 105 18.95 12.66 -6.35
N GLY A 106 18.25 13.70 -6.79
CA GLY A 106 18.53 14.39 -8.06
C GLY A 106 19.56 15.53 -7.97
N GLY A 107 20.26 15.68 -6.84
CA GLY A 107 21.27 16.72 -6.58
C GLY A 107 22.69 16.19 -6.56
#